data_AF-A0A101WQ91-F1
#
_entry.id   AF-A0A101WQ91-F1
#
_cell.length_a   1.000
_cell.length_b   1.000
_cell.length_c   1.000
_cell.angle_alpha   90.00
_cell.angle_beta   90.00
_cell.angle_gamma   90.00
#
_symmetry.space_group_name_H-M   'P 1'
#
loop_
_entity.id
_entity.type
_entity.pdbx_description
1 polymer ?
#
loop_
_entity_poly.entity_id
_entity_poly.type
_entity_poly.pdbx_seq_one_letter_code
_entity_poly.pdbx_strand_id
1 'polypeptide(L)'
;MAALAKRPTLDFEDALRVILMNSLQEDENTVWQNIVKCESVDGFWKLTEKYYDYLAKEKSLQGLFTLFIINSLCSVLNRTLPPEWQGLVSTKQANCVVFLDHFMHHSVDSKVYDKLTEEIEADLHLGEYLEQWDIQDYEQVDLFQAVDRSIIHKLINSLLIGSEEFTQYREIISLRKTKHYYPEFENYYAALSWAIEMYAFKKKYIAGIPERDALAFFEAYTKEYFIMDQAYSSGRRKILQSSVNDSEVVLLNDLISMTRIELRNTFKGKNVVYIYQNVIDSVGDKGDESKTFQAVEQAFEEIEGAIRNINKNLTEANIYITSDHGFASSMSLIFKD
;
A
#
# COMPACT_ATOMS: atom_id res chain seq x y z
N MET A 1 -1.59 39.93 -19.14
CA MET A 1 -1.34 38.47 -18.99
C MET A 1 -0.59 37.87 -20.16
N ALA A 2 -1.10 37.87 -21.41
CA ALA A 2 -0.40 37.24 -22.55
C ALA A 2 0.86 37.99 -23.08
N ALA A 3 1.00 39.29 -22.83
CA ALA A 3 2.10 40.10 -23.36
C ALA A 3 3.46 39.87 -22.68
N LEU A 4 3.50 39.19 -21.53
CA LEU A 4 4.72 38.98 -20.74
C LEU A 4 5.44 37.65 -21.01
N ALA A 5 4.86 36.73 -21.81
CA ALA A 5 5.32 35.33 -21.85
C ALA A 5 5.84 34.79 -23.21
N LYS A 6 5.85 35.58 -24.31
CA LYS A 6 6.34 35.16 -25.64
C LYS A 6 5.95 33.70 -26.03
N ARG A 7 4.71 33.29 -25.76
CA ARG A 7 4.12 32.02 -26.21
C ARG A 7 2.75 32.28 -26.83
N PRO A 8 2.34 31.51 -27.86
CA PRO A 8 1.06 31.70 -28.52
C PRO A 8 -0.04 31.29 -27.52
N THR A 9 -0.78 32.28 -27.01
CA THR A 9 -1.92 32.15 -26.07
C THR A 9 -1.69 31.20 -24.89
N LEU A 10 -1.33 31.73 -23.71
CA LEU A 10 -1.53 30.98 -22.48
C LEU A 10 -3.02 30.64 -22.37
N ASP A 11 -3.34 29.36 -22.36
CA ASP A 11 -4.65 28.89 -21.92
C ASP A 11 -4.82 29.30 -20.46
N PHE A 12 -6.03 29.76 -20.09
CA PHE A 12 -6.31 30.14 -18.71
C PHE A 12 -6.08 28.96 -17.75
N GLU A 13 -6.36 27.74 -18.22
CA GLU A 13 -6.09 26.49 -17.50
C GLU A 13 -4.60 26.31 -17.18
N ASP A 14 -3.70 26.57 -18.13
CA ASP A 14 -2.26 26.52 -17.90
C ASP A 14 -1.81 27.56 -16.87
N ALA A 15 -2.33 28.79 -16.97
CA ALA A 15 -2.04 29.84 -15.98
C ALA A 15 -2.52 29.42 -14.58
N LEU A 16 -3.73 28.89 -14.49
CA LEU A 16 -4.34 28.45 -13.25
C LEU A 16 -3.55 27.32 -12.60
N ARG A 17 -3.16 26.31 -13.38
CA ARG A 17 -2.30 25.22 -12.90
C ARG A 17 -0.98 25.75 -12.35
N VAL A 18 -0.29 26.63 -13.08
CA VAL A 18 0.99 27.23 -12.60
C VAL A 18 0.82 28.02 -11.31
N ILE A 19 -0.31 28.71 -11.12
CA ILE A 19 -0.64 29.37 -9.86
C ILE A 19 -0.79 28.33 -8.75
N LEU A 20 -1.69 27.35 -8.92
CA LEU A 20 -2.02 26.38 -7.87
C LEU A 20 -0.81 25.51 -7.47
N MET A 21 0.06 25.17 -8.41
CA MET A 21 1.29 24.41 -8.15
C MET A 21 2.32 25.14 -7.30
N ASN A 22 2.27 26.48 -7.24
CA ASN A 22 3.27 27.22 -6.50
C ASN A 22 3.01 27.17 -4.99
N SER A 23 1.76 27.42 -4.57
CA SER A 23 1.23 27.22 -3.22
C SER A 23 -0.27 27.50 -3.24
N LEU A 24 -1.05 26.83 -2.38
CA LEU A 24 -2.45 27.20 -2.15
C LEU A 24 -2.58 28.39 -1.20
N GLN A 25 -1.52 28.76 -0.50
CA GLN A 25 -1.45 29.94 0.36
C GLN A 25 -1.00 31.16 -0.45
N GLU A 26 -1.86 32.17 -0.56
CA GLU A 26 -1.64 33.33 -1.43
C GLU A 26 -0.37 34.12 -1.08
N ASP A 27 -0.01 34.23 0.19
CA ASP A 27 1.15 34.97 0.69
C ASP A 27 2.48 34.30 0.35
N GLU A 28 2.50 32.98 0.31
CA GLU A 28 3.67 32.18 -0.12
C GLU A 28 3.73 32.00 -1.65
N ASN A 29 2.60 32.21 -2.34
CA ASN A 29 2.50 32.01 -3.78
C ASN A 29 3.08 33.18 -4.59
N THR A 30 4.34 33.05 -4.99
CA THR A 30 5.06 34.04 -5.81
C THR A 30 4.39 34.35 -7.15
N VAL A 31 3.68 33.39 -7.76
CA VAL A 31 2.94 33.60 -9.02
C VAL A 31 1.70 34.44 -8.77
N TRP A 32 0.98 34.15 -7.70
CA TRP A 32 -0.16 34.94 -7.22
C TRP A 32 0.24 36.37 -6.87
N GLN A 33 1.36 36.56 -6.16
CA GLN A 33 1.88 37.88 -5.84
C GLN A 33 2.15 38.73 -7.08
N ASN A 34 2.52 38.12 -8.22
CA ASN A 34 2.67 38.84 -9.48
C ASN A 34 1.32 39.25 -10.10
N ILE A 35 0.26 38.45 -9.93
CA ILE A 35 -1.11 38.81 -10.35
C ILE A 35 -1.63 39.99 -9.53
N VAL A 36 -1.37 40.00 -8.22
CA VAL A 36 -1.69 41.13 -7.33
C VAL A 36 -0.98 42.40 -7.79
N LYS A 37 0.33 42.33 -8.06
CA LYS A 37 1.13 43.47 -8.55
C LYS A 37 0.68 44.00 -9.91
N CYS A 38 0.09 43.14 -10.75
CA CYS A 38 -0.43 43.52 -12.07
C CYS A 38 -1.90 43.95 -12.05
N GLU A 39 -2.49 44.19 -10.86
CA GLU A 39 -3.89 44.61 -10.66
C GLU A 39 -4.90 43.71 -11.40
N SER A 40 -4.56 42.42 -11.57
CA SER A 40 -5.31 41.47 -12.39
C SER A 40 -6.15 40.48 -11.57
N VAL A 41 -6.29 40.73 -10.25
CA VAL A 41 -6.97 39.85 -9.29
C VAL A 41 -8.46 39.67 -9.65
N ASP A 42 -9.18 40.77 -9.89
CA ASP A 42 -10.59 40.73 -10.28
C ASP A 42 -10.79 39.99 -11.61
N GLY A 43 -9.86 40.16 -12.54
CA GLY A 43 -9.88 39.47 -13.83
C GLY A 43 -9.71 37.96 -13.66
N PHE A 44 -8.78 37.53 -12.81
CA PHE A 44 -8.58 36.12 -12.48
C PHE A 44 -9.85 35.50 -11.90
N TRP A 45 -10.43 36.11 -10.87
CA TRP A 45 -11.63 35.59 -10.22
C TRP A 45 -12.85 35.58 -11.15
N LYS A 46 -13.02 36.57 -12.02
CA LYS A 46 -14.08 36.54 -13.06
C LYS A 46 -13.92 35.36 -14.02
N LEU A 47 -12.68 34.97 -14.34
CA LEU A 47 -12.42 33.79 -15.16
C LEU A 47 -12.74 32.51 -14.39
N THR A 48 -12.38 32.40 -13.10
CA THR A 48 -12.73 31.21 -12.30
C THR A 48 -14.25 31.05 -12.13
N GLU A 49 -14.98 32.14 -11.94
CA GLU A 49 -16.46 32.15 -11.95
C GLU A 49 -17.00 31.69 -13.32
N LYS A 50 -16.45 32.24 -14.41
CA LYS A 50 -16.88 31.94 -15.77
C LYS A 50 -16.61 30.48 -16.18
N TYR A 51 -15.50 29.88 -15.77
CA TYR A 51 -15.14 28.53 -16.22
C TYR A 51 -15.51 27.44 -15.23
N TYR A 52 -15.55 27.73 -13.93
CA TYR A 52 -15.69 26.72 -12.88
C TYR A 52 -16.80 27.00 -11.86
N ASP A 53 -17.51 28.13 -11.98
CA ASP A 53 -18.59 28.50 -11.06
C ASP A 53 -18.12 28.72 -9.61
N TYR A 54 -16.88 29.19 -9.43
CA TYR A 54 -16.33 29.49 -8.11
C TYR A 54 -16.88 30.82 -7.56
N LEU A 55 -18.02 30.75 -6.90
CA LEU A 55 -18.80 31.90 -6.39
C LEU A 55 -18.59 32.20 -4.90
N ALA A 56 -17.48 31.77 -4.31
CA ALA A 56 -17.21 31.98 -2.89
C ALA A 56 -17.23 33.48 -2.54
N LYS A 57 -17.82 33.80 -1.37
CA LYS A 57 -17.86 35.17 -0.84
C LYS A 57 -16.45 35.68 -0.53
N GLU A 58 -15.66 34.82 0.10
CA GLU A 58 -14.23 35.02 0.35
C GLU A 58 -13.48 34.06 -0.58
N LYS A 59 -12.87 34.62 -1.63
CA LYS A 59 -12.18 33.84 -2.65
C LYS A 59 -10.76 33.54 -2.22
N SER A 60 -10.36 32.28 -2.33
CA SER A 60 -9.00 31.82 -2.10
C SER A 60 -8.59 30.71 -3.06
N LEU A 61 -7.28 30.54 -3.27
CA LEU A 61 -6.71 29.48 -4.09
C LEU A 61 -7.01 28.10 -3.49
N GLN A 62 -6.86 27.96 -2.17
CA GLN A 62 -7.25 26.75 -1.42
C GLN A 62 -8.74 26.43 -1.62
N GLY A 63 -9.62 27.44 -1.52
CA GLY A 63 -11.05 27.24 -1.73
C GLY A 63 -11.41 26.85 -3.16
N LEU A 64 -10.71 27.40 -4.16
CA LEU A 64 -10.86 27.02 -5.56
C LEU A 64 -10.39 25.58 -5.81
N PHE A 65 -9.23 25.20 -5.27
CA PHE A 65 -8.71 23.84 -5.41
C PHE A 65 -9.60 22.81 -4.70
N THR A 66 -10.11 23.15 -3.52
CA THR A 66 -11.13 22.35 -2.79
C THR A 66 -12.38 22.17 -3.65
N LEU A 67 -12.87 23.22 -4.33
CA LEU A 67 -14.00 23.11 -5.25
C LEU A 67 -13.71 22.09 -6.36
N PHE A 68 -12.51 22.10 -6.95
CA PHE A 68 -12.16 21.09 -7.95
C PHE A 68 -12.20 19.68 -7.38
N ILE A 69 -11.58 19.49 -6.21
CA ILE A 69 -11.49 18.20 -5.55
C ILE A 69 -12.88 17.65 -5.22
N ILE A 70 -13.77 18.46 -4.64
CA ILE A 70 -15.15 18.04 -4.34
C ILE A 70 -15.93 17.69 -5.59
N ASN A 71 -15.79 18.46 -6.68
CA ASN A 71 -16.47 18.17 -7.93
C ASN A 71 -15.98 16.87 -8.59
N SER A 72 -14.67 16.60 -8.51
CA SER A 72 -14.08 15.34 -8.97
C SER A 72 -14.52 14.18 -8.10
N LEU A 73 -14.47 14.32 -6.78
CA LEU A 73 -14.94 13.32 -5.84
C LEU A 73 -16.41 12.97 -6.10
N CYS A 74 -17.27 13.98 -6.25
CA CYS A 74 -18.70 13.80 -6.56
C CYS A 74 -18.96 13.00 -7.84
N SER A 75 -18.04 13.04 -8.81
CA SER A 75 -18.21 12.36 -10.09
C SER A 75 -17.87 10.86 -10.05
N VAL A 76 -17.09 10.43 -9.06
CA VAL A 76 -16.59 9.05 -8.94
C VAL A 76 -17.06 8.34 -7.66
N LEU A 77 -17.53 9.09 -6.67
CA LEU A 77 -18.04 8.56 -5.43
C LEU A 77 -19.41 7.89 -5.67
N ASN A 78 -19.55 6.63 -5.26
CA ASN A 78 -20.78 5.85 -5.38
C ASN A 78 -21.70 6.04 -4.16
N ARG A 79 -21.73 7.26 -3.62
CA ARG A 79 -22.62 7.68 -2.54
C ARG A 79 -22.83 9.18 -2.59
N THR A 80 -23.80 9.68 -1.84
CA THR A 80 -24.01 11.12 -1.69
C THR A 80 -22.88 11.75 -0.89
N LEU A 81 -22.44 12.94 -1.33
CA LEU A 81 -21.48 13.74 -0.57
C LEU A 81 -22.04 14.12 0.82
N PRO A 82 -21.18 14.23 1.84
CA PRO A 82 -21.49 14.89 3.10
C PRO A 82 -22.17 16.25 2.92
N PRO A 83 -23.22 16.58 3.71
CA PRO A 83 -23.95 17.86 3.62
C PRO A 83 -23.07 19.11 3.57
N GLU A 84 -21.98 19.12 4.32
CA GLU A 84 -20.97 20.17 4.41
C GLU A 84 -20.21 20.42 3.09
N TRP A 85 -20.12 19.41 2.22
CA TRP A 85 -19.43 19.53 0.92
C TRP A 85 -20.39 19.82 -0.23
N GLN A 86 -21.70 19.58 -0.06
CA GLN A 86 -22.69 19.74 -1.13
C GLN A 86 -22.76 21.18 -1.67
N GLY A 87 -22.47 22.17 -0.83
CA GLY A 87 -22.41 23.58 -1.23
C GLY A 87 -21.27 23.93 -2.20
N LEU A 88 -20.31 23.02 -2.41
CA LEU A 88 -19.16 23.21 -3.29
C LEU A 88 -19.34 22.56 -4.67
N VAL A 89 -20.46 21.88 -4.92
CA VAL A 89 -20.74 21.26 -6.21
C VAL A 89 -21.11 22.35 -7.23
N SER A 90 -20.33 22.39 -8.32
CA SER A 90 -20.41 23.39 -9.38
C SER A 90 -21.40 22.97 -10.45
N THR A 91 -22.12 23.93 -11.04
CA THR A 91 -22.88 23.67 -12.27
C THR A 91 -21.98 23.31 -13.46
N LYS A 92 -20.68 23.59 -13.36
CA LYS A 92 -19.63 23.31 -14.35
C LYS A 92 -18.72 22.17 -13.89
N GLN A 93 -19.28 21.15 -13.25
CA GLN A 93 -18.57 19.99 -12.72
C GLN A 93 -17.59 19.37 -13.74
N ALA A 94 -18.02 19.19 -14.99
CA ALA A 94 -17.17 18.61 -16.04
C ALA A 94 -15.84 19.37 -16.23
N ASN A 95 -15.86 20.70 -16.17
CA ASN A 95 -14.64 21.51 -16.30
C ASN A 95 -13.70 21.31 -15.11
N CYS A 96 -14.27 21.18 -13.90
CA CYS A 96 -13.49 20.93 -12.68
C CYS A 96 -12.80 19.55 -12.73
N VAL A 97 -13.53 18.53 -13.18
CA VAL A 97 -13.03 17.16 -13.34
C VAL A 97 -11.90 17.11 -14.36
N VAL A 98 -12.10 17.70 -15.54
CA VAL A 98 -11.08 17.72 -16.62
C VAL A 98 -9.81 18.44 -16.17
N PHE A 99 -9.95 19.58 -15.48
CA PHE A 99 -8.81 20.31 -14.96
C PHE A 99 -7.95 19.45 -14.01
N LEU A 100 -8.60 18.77 -13.05
CA LEU A 100 -7.88 17.92 -12.10
C LEU A 100 -7.27 16.69 -12.74
N ASP A 101 -7.98 16.05 -13.68
CA ASP A 101 -7.46 14.89 -14.41
C ASP A 101 -6.18 15.25 -15.17
N HIS A 102 -6.18 16.39 -15.87
CA HIS A 102 -4.99 16.90 -16.56
C HIS A 102 -3.86 17.25 -15.58
N PHE A 103 -4.18 17.81 -14.42
CA PHE A 103 -3.19 18.18 -13.41
C PHE A 103 -2.54 16.93 -12.79
N MET A 104 -3.34 15.97 -12.35
CA MET A 104 -2.89 14.72 -11.71
C MET A 104 -1.95 13.92 -12.63
N HIS A 105 -2.27 13.82 -13.91
CA HIS A 105 -1.50 13.05 -14.90
C HIS A 105 -0.36 13.81 -15.56
N HIS A 106 -0.06 15.05 -15.12
CA HIS A 106 1.03 15.80 -15.71
C HIS A 106 2.40 15.26 -15.30
N SER A 107 3.24 14.92 -16.28
CA SER A 107 4.53 14.24 -16.11
C SER A 107 5.51 14.86 -15.09
N VAL A 108 5.44 16.17 -14.88
CA VAL A 108 6.30 16.92 -13.95
C VAL A 108 5.58 17.26 -12.64
N ASP A 109 4.26 17.44 -12.71
CA ASP A 109 3.52 18.15 -11.66
C ASP A 109 2.74 17.22 -10.75
N SER A 110 2.63 15.95 -11.13
CA SER A 110 1.95 14.91 -10.36
C SER A 110 2.42 14.84 -8.90
N LYS A 111 3.73 14.99 -8.63
CA LYS A 111 4.26 15.03 -7.25
C LYS A 111 3.87 16.27 -6.46
N VAL A 112 3.59 17.39 -7.13
CA VAL A 112 3.10 18.61 -6.48
C VAL A 112 1.62 18.42 -6.15
N TYR A 113 0.86 17.84 -7.08
CA TYR A 113 -0.52 17.44 -6.85
C TYR A 113 -0.65 16.58 -5.59
N ASP A 114 0.15 15.52 -5.45
CA ASP A 114 0.12 14.62 -4.29
C ASP A 114 0.29 15.36 -2.95
N LYS A 115 1.11 16.42 -2.90
CA LYS A 115 1.29 17.23 -1.69
C LYS A 115 0.12 18.15 -1.41
N LEU A 116 -0.43 18.77 -2.45
CA LEU A 116 -1.58 19.66 -2.32
C LEU A 116 -2.83 18.88 -1.86
N THR A 117 -3.00 17.64 -2.32
CA THR A 117 -4.13 16.80 -1.90
C THR A 117 -4.01 16.31 -0.47
N GLU A 118 -2.80 16.14 0.08
CA GLU A 118 -2.60 15.88 1.52
C GLU A 118 -3.12 17.03 2.40
N GLU A 119 -2.88 18.28 2.01
CA GLU A 119 -3.40 19.46 2.73
C GLU A 119 -4.94 19.49 2.67
N ILE A 120 -5.52 19.33 1.49
CA ILE A 120 -6.99 19.32 1.32
C ILE A 120 -7.64 18.13 2.01
N GLU A 121 -7.01 16.95 2.01
CA GLU A 121 -7.52 15.77 2.71
C GLU A 121 -7.73 16.06 4.20
N ALA A 122 -6.75 16.71 4.83
CA ALA A 122 -6.79 17.08 6.24
C ALA A 122 -7.92 18.10 6.52
N ASP A 123 -8.06 19.13 5.68
CA ASP A 123 -9.12 20.14 5.82
C ASP A 123 -10.53 19.55 5.63
N LEU A 124 -10.66 18.56 4.74
CA LEU A 124 -11.91 17.86 4.50
C LEU A 124 -12.22 16.81 5.58
N HIS A 125 -11.27 16.49 6.46
CA HIS A 125 -11.39 15.37 7.40
C HIS A 125 -11.75 14.04 6.69
N LEU A 126 -11.25 13.83 5.46
CA LEU A 126 -11.69 12.73 4.59
C LEU A 126 -11.49 11.36 5.26
N GLY A 127 -10.41 11.17 6.01
CA GLY A 127 -10.13 9.93 6.74
C GLY A 127 -11.27 9.48 7.66
N GLU A 128 -11.91 10.40 8.38
CA GLU A 128 -13.00 10.11 9.30
C GLU A 128 -14.24 9.56 8.57
N TYR A 129 -14.49 10.05 7.35
CA TYR A 129 -15.55 9.51 6.50
C TYR A 129 -15.17 8.15 5.94
N LEU A 130 -13.94 7.98 5.45
CA LEU A 130 -13.46 6.71 4.90
C LEU A 130 -13.52 5.58 5.92
N GLU A 131 -13.28 5.87 7.21
CA GLU A 131 -13.48 4.91 8.30
C GLU A 131 -14.92 4.40 8.38
N GLN A 132 -15.91 5.27 8.17
CA GLN A 132 -17.33 4.95 8.28
C GLN A 132 -17.93 4.36 6.99
N TRP A 133 -17.37 4.70 5.82
CA TRP A 133 -17.94 4.34 4.52
C TRP A 133 -17.57 2.92 4.09
N ASP A 134 -18.44 2.26 3.33
CA ASP A 134 -18.12 0.96 2.76
C ASP A 134 -17.18 1.12 1.56
N ILE A 135 -16.29 0.14 1.32
CA ILE A 135 -15.28 0.25 0.25
C ILE A 135 -15.94 0.53 -1.11
N GLN A 136 -17.09 -0.10 -1.38
CA GLN A 136 -17.85 0.02 -2.63
C GLN A 136 -18.35 1.44 -2.89
N ASP A 137 -18.41 2.29 -1.85
CA ASP A 137 -18.79 3.67 -1.99
C ASP A 137 -17.68 4.52 -2.63
N TYR A 138 -16.41 4.14 -2.45
CA TYR A 138 -15.26 4.99 -2.79
C TYR A 138 -14.09 4.26 -3.48
N GLU A 139 -14.21 2.98 -3.80
CA GLU A 139 -13.17 2.19 -4.47
C GLU A 139 -12.73 2.76 -5.83
N GLN A 140 -13.57 3.59 -6.46
CA GLN A 140 -13.27 4.27 -7.72
C GLN A 140 -12.48 5.57 -7.55
N VAL A 141 -12.45 6.15 -6.34
CA VAL A 141 -11.80 7.42 -6.05
C VAL A 141 -10.29 7.29 -6.21
N ASP A 142 -9.68 8.20 -6.97
CA ASP A 142 -8.24 8.18 -7.29
C ASP A 142 -7.52 9.49 -6.93
N LEU A 143 -8.11 10.27 -6.03
CA LEU A 143 -7.70 11.65 -5.76
C LEU A 143 -6.75 11.76 -4.56
N PHE A 144 -6.79 10.79 -3.64
CA PHE A 144 -6.06 10.85 -2.37
C PHE A 144 -5.39 9.52 -2.03
N GLN A 145 -4.18 9.57 -1.49
CA GLN A 145 -3.49 8.41 -0.92
C GLN A 145 -4.30 7.75 0.22
N ALA A 146 -5.06 8.53 1.01
CA ALA A 146 -5.87 7.99 2.10
C ALA A 146 -6.92 6.98 1.65
N VAL A 147 -7.36 7.02 0.39
CA VAL A 147 -8.26 6.02 -0.18
C VAL A 147 -7.61 4.64 -0.16
N ASP A 148 -6.40 4.50 -0.71
CA ASP A 148 -5.69 3.23 -0.73
C ASP A 148 -5.32 2.77 0.70
N ARG A 149 -4.89 3.69 1.58
CA ARG A 149 -4.64 3.39 3.00
C ARG A 149 -5.88 2.80 3.67
N SER A 150 -7.05 3.42 3.49
CA SER A 150 -8.32 2.96 4.05
C SER A 150 -8.73 1.59 3.47
N ILE A 151 -8.67 1.41 2.15
CA ILE A 151 -9.03 0.14 1.50
C ILE A 151 -8.15 -0.99 2.02
N ILE A 152 -6.82 -0.80 2.05
CA ILE A 152 -5.88 -1.80 2.54
C ILE A 152 -6.20 -2.15 4.00
N HIS A 153 -6.38 -1.14 4.86
CA HIS A 153 -6.69 -1.35 6.27
C HIS A 153 -7.99 -2.15 6.47
N LYS A 154 -9.05 -1.80 5.73
CA LYS A 154 -10.34 -2.50 5.81
C LYS A 154 -10.27 -3.93 5.29
N LEU A 155 -9.56 -4.19 4.20
CA LEU A 155 -9.38 -5.55 3.70
C LEU A 155 -8.57 -6.42 4.69
N ILE A 156 -7.52 -5.86 5.30
CA ILE A 156 -6.76 -6.54 6.36
C ILE A 156 -7.66 -6.88 7.54
N ASN A 157 -8.42 -5.91 8.05
CA ASN A 157 -9.32 -6.13 9.18
C ASN A 157 -10.39 -7.18 8.87
N SER A 158 -10.96 -7.14 7.65
CA SER A 158 -11.95 -8.12 7.19
C SER A 158 -11.38 -9.56 7.20
N LEU A 159 -10.13 -9.74 6.73
CA LEU A 159 -9.44 -11.02 6.83
C LEU A 159 -9.16 -11.45 8.28
N LEU A 160 -8.74 -10.52 9.14
CA LEU A 160 -8.40 -10.81 10.54
C LEU A 160 -9.62 -11.26 11.37
N ILE A 161 -10.80 -10.68 11.11
CA ILE A 161 -12.05 -11.12 11.76
C ILE A 161 -12.63 -12.40 11.15
N GLY A 162 -11.97 -12.96 10.13
CA GLY A 162 -12.34 -14.24 9.52
C GLY A 162 -13.39 -14.14 8.42
N SER A 163 -13.59 -12.97 7.80
CA SER A 163 -14.44 -12.87 6.61
C SER A 163 -13.80 -13.60 5.42
N GLU A 164 -14.64 -14.20 4.59
CA GLU A 164 -14.22 -15.11 3.51
C GLU A 164 -14.65 -14.61 2.13
N GLU A 165 -14.77 -13.29 1.95
CA GLU A 165 -15.18 -12.60 0.71
C GLU A 165 -14.02 -12.48 -0.30
N PHE A 166 -13.22 -13.55 -0.44
CA PHE A 166 -11.96 -13.53 -1.19
C PHE A 166 -12.09 -13.11 -2.66
N THR A 167 -13.23 -13.39 -3.31
CA THR A 167 -13.48 -12.95 -4.69
C THR A 167 -13.56 -11.44 -4.76
N GLN A 168 -14.35 -10.82 -3.88
CA GLN A 168 -14.51 -9.37 -3.83
C GLN A 168 -13.20 -8.68 -3.49
N TYR A 169 -12.41 -9.23 -2.56
CA TYR A 169 -11.10 -8.66 -2.24
C TYR A 169 -10.17 -8.63 -3.46
N ARG A 170 -10.14 -9.70 -4.27
CA ARG A 170 -9.34 -9.75 -5.50
C ARG A 170 -9.83 -8.74 -6.53
N GLU A 171 -11.15 -8.56 -6.66
CA GLU A 171 -11.75 -7.57 -7.56
C GLU A 171 -11.37 -6.15 -7.16
N ILE A 172 -11.47 -5.81 -5.87
CA ILE A 172 -11.04 -4.51 -5.32
C ILE A 172 -9.56 -4.28 -5.60
N ILE A 173 -8.68 -5.25 -5.29
CA ILE A 173 -7.24 -5.12 -5.55
C ILE A 173 -6.95 -4.95 -7.05
N SER A 174 -7.65 -5.70 -7.91
CA SER A 174 -7.50 -5.59 -9.36
C SER A 174 -7.94 -4.23 -9.88
N LEU A 175 -9.00 -3.64 -9.31
CA LEU A 175 -9.43 -2.29 -9.62
C LEU A 175 -8.36 -1.27 -9.18
N ARG A 176 -7.84 -1.38 -7.96
CA ARG A 176 -6.85 -0.43 -7.43
C ARG A 176 -5.53 -0.45 -8.21
N LYS A 177 -5.14 -1.57 -8.82
CA LYS A 177 -3.97 -1.66 -9.72
C LYS A 177 -3.97 -0.68 -10.90
N THR A 178 -5.12 -0.12 -11.28
CA THR A 178 -5.24 0.79 -12.42
C THR A 178 -5.18 2.27 -12.03
N LYS A 179 -5.01 2.57 -10.74
CA LYS A 179 -5.20 3.88 -10.12
C LYS A 179 -3.85 4.60 -9.93
N HIS A 180 -3.89 5.94 -9.91
CA HIS A 180 -2.75 6.86 -9.83
C HIS A 180 -1.79 6.50 -8.69
N TYR A 181 -2.32 6.28 -7.48
CA TYR A 181 -1.50 6.01 -6.30
C TYR A 181 -1.03 4.55 -6.15
N TYR A 182 -1.46 3.61 -7.01
CA TYR A 182 -1.06 2.21 -6.89
C TYR A 182 0.46 1.97 -6.78
N PRO A 183 1.34 2.65 -7.54
CA PRO A 183 2.79 2.40 -7.45
C PRO A 183 3.35 2.60 -6.04
N GLU A 184 2.78 3.49 -5.23
CA GLU A 184 3.18 3.69 -3.83
C GLU A 184 2.70 2.54 -2.93
N PHE A 185 1.54 1.96 -3.24
CA PHE A 185 0.89 0.92 -2.45
C PHE A 185 1.09 -0.50 -2.99
N GLU A 186 1.84 -0.68 -4.08
CA GLU A 186 2.01 -1.95 -4.80
C GLU A 186 2.39 -3.10 -3.87
N ASN A 187 3.37 -2.86 -2.98
CA ASN A 187 3.86 -3.90 -2.09
C ASN A 187 2.81 -4.33 -1.05
N TYR A 188 1.98 -3.40 -0.57
CA TYR A 188 0.90 -3.70 0.37
C TYR A 188 -0.20 -4.51 -0.31
N TYR A 189 -0.62 -4.12 -1.51
CA TYR A 189 -1.62 -4.87 -2.29
C TYR A 189 -1.11 -6.24 -2.73
N ALA A 190 0.19 -6.36 -3.05
CA ALA A 190 0.82 -7.64 -3.34
C ALA A 190 0.81 -8.57 -2.11
N ALA A 191 1.22 -8.06 -0.94
CA ALA A 191 1.18 -8.82 0.30
C ALA A 191 -0.24 -9.27 0.67
N LEU A 192 -1.22 -8.37 0.53
CA LEU A 192 -2.62 -8.66 0.77
C LEU A 192 -3.17 -9.72 -0.20
N SER A 193 -2.79 -9.66 -1.48
CA SER A 193 -3.14 -10.70 -2.46
C SER A 193 -2.65 -12.08 -2.02
N TRP A 194 -1.40 -12.17 -1.55
CA TRP A 194 -0.87 -13.43 -1.03
C TRP A 194 -1.58 -13.91 0.23
N ALA A 195 -1.89 -13.00 1.16
CA ALA A 195 -2.67 -13.34 2.35
C ALA A 195 -4.05 -13.91 1.96
N ILE A 196 -4.72 -13.31 0.97
CA ILE A 196 -6.01 -13.80 0.46
C ILE A 196 -5.87 -15.22 -0.09
N GLU A 197 -4.81 -15.52 -0.85
CA GLU A 197 -4.59 -16.89 -1.34
C GLU A 197 -4.35 -17.89 -0.20
N MET A 198 -3.61 -17.51 0.83
CA MET A 198 -3.38 -18.36 2.00
C MET A 198 -4.69 -18.66 2.76
N TYR A 199 -5.52 -17.63 2.99
CA TYR A 199 -6.81 -17.80 3.65
C TYR A 199 -7.78 -18.62 2.80
N ALA A 200 -7.81 -18.40 1.47
CA ALA A 200 -8.62 -19.19 0.55
C ALA A 200 -8.19 -20.67 0.53
N PHE A 201 -6.88 -20.92 0.53
CA PHE A 201 -6.33 -22.27 0.66
C PHE A 201 -6.73 -22.92 1.98
N LYS A 202 -6.54 -22.23 3.10
CA LYS A 202 -6.92 -22.71 4.43
C LYS A 202 -8.41 -23.05 4.52
N LYS A 203 -9.28 -22.19 3.97
CA LYS A 203 -10.73 -22.46 3.90
C LYS A 203 -11.03 -23.73 3.11
N LYS A 204 -10.39 -23.90 1.94
CA LYS A 204 -10.58 -25.10 1.10
C LYS A 204 -10.13 -26.39 1.80
N TYR A 205 -9.05 -26.32 2.58
CA TYR A 205 -8.47 -27.44 3.33
C TYR A 205 -8.71 -27.34 4.83
N ILE A 206 -9.88 -26.86 5.24
CA ILE A 206 -10.20 -26.65 6.67
C ILE A 206 -10.15 -27.94 7.50
N ALA A 207 -10.43 -29.08 6.87
CA ALA A 207 -10.32 -30.42 7.48
C ALA A 207 -8.89 -31.00 7.41
N GLY A 208 -7.91 -30.22 6.96
CA GLY A 208 -6.55 -30.66 6.69
C GLY A 208 -6.33 -31.09 5.23
N ILE A 209 -5.06 -31.30 4.88
CA ILE A 209 -4.68 -31.88 3.60
C ILE A 209 -5.03 -33.38 3.64
N PRO A 210 -5.81 -33.90 2.68
CA PRO A 210 -6.19 -35.31 2.67
C PRO A 210 -4.96 -36.23 2.58
N GLU A 211 -4.98 -37.32 3.35
CA GLU A 211 -3.97 -38.36 3.27
C GLU A 211 -4.03 -39.04 1.88
N ARG A 212 -2.87 -39.15 1.22
CA ARG A 212 -2.73 -39.66 -0.15
C ARG A 212 -1.42 -40.44 -0.26
N ASP A 213 -1.34 -41.35 -1.23
CA ASP A 213 -0.05 -41.93 -1.62
C ASP A 213 0.90 -40.85 -2.20
N ALA A 214 2.19 -41.17 -2.24
CA ALA A 214 3.23 -40.21 -2.62
C ALA A 214 3.04 -39.62 -4.04
N LEU A 215 2.57 -40.42 -5.00
CA LEU A 215 2.35 -39.96 -6.37
C LEU A 215 1.15 -39.01 -6.43
N ALA A 216 0.03 -39.41 -5.83
CA ALA A 216 -1.18 -38.60 -5.77
C ALA A 216 -0.98 -37.30 -4.97
N PHE A 217 -0.11 -37.32 -3.96
CA PHE A 217 0.31 -36.12 -3.24
C PHE A 217 1.15 -35.19 -4.12
N PHE A 218 2.17 -35.73 -4.81
CA PHE A 218 3.02 -34.94 -5.70
C PHE A 218 2.23 -34.28 -6.84
N GLU A 219 1.25 -34.99 -7.40
CA GLU A 219 0.34 -34.41 -8.40
C GLU A 219 -0.55 -33.31 -7.82
N ALA A 220 -1.08 -33.48 -6.60
CA ALA A 220 -1.87 -32.44 -5.94
C ALA A 220 -1.02 -31.22 -5.57
N TYR A 221 0.23 -31.45 -5.17
CA TYR A 221 1.18 -30.39 -4.83
C TYR A 221 1.54 -29.55 -6.06
N THR A 222 1.93 -30.20 -7.17
CA THR A 222 2.32 -29.51 -8.40
C THR A 222 1.16 -28.80 -9.09
N LYS A 223 -0.08 -29.24 -8.87
CA LYS A 223 -1.28 -28.58 -9.40
C LYS A 223 -1.80 -27.46 -8.50
N GLU A 224 -1.70 -27.61 -7.18
CA GLU A 224 -2.43 -26.75 -6.26
C GLU A 224 -1.71 -26.42 -4.93
N TYR A 225 -1.14 -27.40 -4.20
CA TYR A 225 -0.62 -27.11 -2.85
C TYR A 225 0.58 -26.16 -2.85
N PHE A 226 1.35 -26.11 -3.94
CA PHE A 226 2.45 -25.17 -4.11
C PHE A 226 2.02 -23.70 -3.96
N ILE A 227 0.73 -23.38 -4.18
CA ILE A 227 0.19 -22.03 -4.03
C ILE A 227 0.34 -21.54 -2.59
N MET A 228 0.13 -22.41 -1.59
CA MET A 228 0.29 -22.06 -0.18
C MET A 228 1.74 -21.69 0.14
N ASP A 229 2.69 -22.49 -0.32
CA ASP A 229 4.13 -22.27 -0.10
C ASP A 229 4.64 -21.03 -0.83
N GLN A 230 4.17 -20.82 -2.06
CA GLN A 230 4.46 -19.62 -2.84
C GLN A 230 3.91 -18.38 -2.16
N ALA A 231 2.66 -18.41 -1.69
CA ALA A 231 2.00 -17.28 -1.04
C ALA A 231 2.68 -16.91 0.28
N TYR A 232 3.02 -17.90 1.09
CA TYR A 232 3.75 -17.69 2.34
C TYR A 232 5.11 -17.00 2.12
N SER A 233 5.90 -17.51 1.18
CA SER A 233 7.25 -17.00 0.91
C SER A 233 7.23 -15.63 0.23
N SER A 234 6.33 -15.45 -0.75
CA SER A 234 6.24 -14.21 -1.53
C SER A 234 5.59 -13.07 -0.74
N GLY A 235 4.58 -13.37 0.08
CA GLY A 235 3.92 -12.39 0.95
C GLY A 235 4.90 -11.76 1.95
N ARG A 236 5.70 -12.58 2.64
CA ARG A 236 6.73 -12.12 3.58
C ARG A 236 7.77 -11.22 2.91
N ARG A 237 8.26 -11.63 1.74
CA ARG A 237 9.21 -10.82 0.96
C ARG A 237 8.63 -9.44 0.65
N LYS A 238 7.37 -9.35 0.24
CA LYS A 238 6.72 -8.08 -0.11
C LYS A 238 6.51 -7.14 1.09
N ILE A 239 6.15 -7.67 2.26
CA ILE A 239 6.03 -6.89 3.49
C ILE A 239 7.40 -6.30 3.88
N LEU A 240 8.46 -7.09 3.81
CA LEU A 240 9.80 -6.61 4.15
C LEU A 240 10.30 -5.56 3.15
N GLN A 241 10.01 -5.75 1.87
CA GLN A 241 10.35 -4.80 0.81
C GLN A 241 9.56 -3.48 0.88
N SER A 242 8.39 -3.43 1.56
CA SER A 242 7.70 -2.16 1.77
C SER A 242 8.39 -1.27 2.80
N SER A 243 9.17 -1.84 3.72
CA SER A 243 9.92 -1.10 4.74
C SER A 243 11.39 -0.88 4.32
N VAL A 244 12.00 -1.86 3.65
CA VAL A 244 13.38 -1.80 3.16
C VAL A 244 13.42 -2.40 1.75
N ASN A 245 13.48 -1.54 0.72
CA ASN A 245 13.48 -1.97 -0.69
C ASN A 245 14.57 -3.01 -1.01
N ASP A 246 15.78 -2.79 -0.49
CA ASP A 246 16.94 -3.68 -0.67
C ASP A 246 16.96 -4.82 0.35
N SER A 247 15.80 -5.43 0.62
CA SER A 247 15.69 -6.59 1.48
C SER A 247 15.42 -7.90 0.72
N GLU A 248 15.75 -9.02 1.36
CA GLU A 248 15.49 -10.36 0.84
C GLU A 248 15.06 -11.31 1.96
N VAL A 249 14.30 -12.34 1.59
CA VAL A 249 13.85 -13.41 2.48
C VAL A 249 14.38 -14.75 1.99
N VAL A 250 15.02 -15.49 2.88
CA VAL A 250 15.62 -16.81 2.59
C VAL A 250 15.21 -17.78 3.69
N LEU A 251 14.84 -19.02 3.34
CA LEU A 251 14.70 -20.08 4.34
C LEU A 251 16.10 -20.59 4.73
N LEU A 252 16.32 -20.86 6.01
CA LEU A 252 17.60 -21.33 6.52
C LEU A 252 18.05 -22.62 5.79
N ASN A 253 17.11 -23.54 5.55
CA ASN A 253 17.36 -24.78 4.80
C ASN A 253 17.87 -24.51 3.38
N ASP A 254 17.27 -23.54 2.69
CA ASP A 254 17.71 -23.15 1.35
C ASP A 254 19.12 -22.55 1.40
N LEU A 255 19.38 -21.65 2.37
CA LEU A 255 20.68 -21.02 2.55
C LEU A 255 21.80 -22.03 2.82
N ILE A 256 21.51 -23.06 3.63
CA ILE A 256 22.46 -24.15 3.92
C ILE A 256 22.79 -24.93 2.64
N SER A 257 21.81 -25.11 1.74
CA SER A 257 22.00 -25.82 0.47
C SER A 257 22.71 -24.99 -0.62
N MET A 258 22.82 -23.67 -0.45
CA MET A 258 23.39 -22.78 -1.46
C MET A 258 24.90 -23.02 -1.66
N THR A 259 25.31 -23.00 -2.92
CA THR A 259 26.71 -22.84 -3.28
C THR A 259 27.22 -21.46 -2.88
N ARG A 260 28.55 -21.32 -2.78
CA ARG A 260 29.20 -20.03 -2.47
C ARG A 260 28.80 -18.89 -3.42
N ILE A 261 28.53 -19.20 -4.69
CA ILE A 261 28.16 -18.21 -5.70
C ILE A 261 26.72 -17.75 -5.47
N GLU A 262 25.80 -18.69 -5.26
CA GLU A 262 24.39 -18.40 -4.96
C GLU A 262 24.27 -17.58 -3.68
N LEU A 263 24.95 -17.98 -2.61
CA LEU A 263 24.95 -17.24 -1.35
C LEU A 263 25.43 -15.80 -1.55
N ARG A 264 26.49 -15.56 -2.33
CA ARG A 264 26.94 -14.19 -2.60
C ARG A 264 25.95 -13.40 -3.43
N ASN A 265 25.32 -14.01 -4.41
CA ASN A 265 24.32 -13.34 -5.25
C ASN A 265 23.07 -12.96 -4.45
N THR A 266 22.63 -13.84 -3.54
CA THR A 266 21.47 -13.59 -2.66
C THR A 266 21.68 -12.36 -1.78
N PHE A 267 22.91 -12.13 -1.29
CA PHE A 267 23.24 -11.01 -0.40
C PHE A 267 23.72 -9.76 -1.16
N LYS A 268 24.04 -9.88 -2.45
CA LYS A 268 24.62 -8.77 -3.23
C LYS A 268 23.61 -7.64 -3.38
N GLY A 269 24.00 -6.44 -2.94
CA GLY A 269 23.17 -5.25 -3.02
C GLY A 269 21.97 -5.26 -2.07
N LYS A 270 21.96 -6.15 -1.08
CA LYS A 270 20.93 -6.20 -0.04
C LYS A 270 21.44 -5.57 1.24
N ASN A 271 20.66 -4.66 1.79
CA ASN A 271 20.94 -4.00 3.07
C ASN A 271 20.48 -4.87 4.26
N VAL A 272 19.43 -5.66 4.05
CA VAL A 272 18.86 -6.55 5.08
C VAL A 272 18.47 -7.89 4.45
N VAL A 273 18.89 -9.00 5.04
CA VAL A 273 18.46 -10.35 4.62
C VAL A 273 17.84 -11.05 5.81
N TYR A 274 16.56 -11.39 5.71
CA TYR A 274 15.83 -12.14 6.72
C TYR A 274 15.95 -13.63 6.43
N ILE A 275 16.55 -14.36 7.36
CA ILE A 275 16.72 -15.81 7.27
C ILE A 275 15.74 -16.46 8.24
N TYR A 276 14.80 -17.24 7.72
CA TYR A 276 13.77 -17.90 8.52
C TYR A 276 14.07 -19.36 8.75
N GLN A 277 13.91 -19.82 9.98
CA GLN A 277 13.94 -21.22 10.35
C GLN A 277 12.58 -21.62 10.92
N ASN A 278 12.11 -22.82 10.58
CA ASN A 278 10.81 -23.35 11.03
C ASN A 278 10.92 -24.77 11.63
N VAL A 279 12.14 -25.26 11.89
CA VAL A 279 12.38 -26.63 12.35
C VAL A 279 11.66 -26.91 13.68
N ILE A 280 11.75 -25.98 14.64
CA ILE A 280 11.14 -26.15 15.97
C ILE A 280 9.60 -26.19 15.88
N ASP A 281 8.99 -25.22 15.20
CA ASP A 281 7.52 -25.15 15.06
C ASP A 281 6.95 -26.39 14.33
N SER A 282 7.64 -26.84 13.27
CA SER A 282 7.22 -28.01 12.49
C SER A 282 7.21 -29.33 13.27
N VAL A 283 8.02 -29.42 14.35
CA VAL A 283 8.11 -30.59 15.23
C VAL A 283 7.21 -30.43 16.45
N GLY A 284 7.09 -29.21 16.99
CA GLY A 284 6.19 -28.88 18.10
C GLY A 284 4.71 -29.16 17.79
N ASP A 285 4.24 -28.85 16.57
CA ASP A 285 2.86 -29.09 16.14
C ASP A 285 2.46 -30.58 16.09
N LYS A 286 3.45 -31.50 16.10
CA LYS A 286 3.21 -32.95 16.08
C LYS A 286 3.08 -33.58 17.48
N GLY A 287 3.20 -32.80 18.54
CA GLY A 287 2.87 -33.19 19.92
C GLY A 287 3.84 -34.18 20.59
N ASP A 288 5.04 -34.39 20.04
CA ASP A 288 6.03 -35.30 20.60
C ASP A 288 7.13 -34.51 21.34
N GLU A 289 6.93 -34.27 22.64
CA GLU A 289 7.84 -33.48 23.48
C GLU A 289 9.29 -34.00 23.46
N SER A 290 9.50 -35.31 23.24
CA SER A 290 10.83 -35.90 23.16
C SER A 290 11.59 -35.48 21.90
N LYS A 291 10.86 -35.26 20.80
CA LYS A 291 11.42 -34.76 19.54
C LYS A 291 11.61 -33.26 19.54
N THR A 292 10.87 -32.52 20.37
CA THR A 292 11.05 -31.06 20.50
C THR A 292 12.45 -30.71 20.98
N PHE A 293 13.01 -31.43 21.97
CA PHE A 293 14.38 -31.20 22.43
C PHE A 293 15.43 -31.51 21.34
N GLN A 294 15.22 -32.58 20.56
CA GLN A 294 16.09 -32.91 19.42
C GLN A 294 15.99 -31.85 18.32
N ALA A 295 14.80 -31.32 18.05
CA ALA A 295 14.58 -30.26 17.08
C ALA A 295 15.24 -28.94 17.51
N VAL A 296 15.31 -28.67 18.81
CA VAL A 296 16.06 -27.53 19.36
C VAL A 296 17.56 -27.70 19.14
N GLU A 297 18.12 -28.87 19.43
CA GLU A 297 19.54 -29.16 19.16
C GLU A 297 19.86 -29.02 17.67
N GLN A 298 19.04 -29.63 16.80
CA GLN A 298 19.17 -29.48 15.35
C GLN A 298 19.09 -28.00 14.93
N ALA A 299 18.17 -27.24 15.51
CA ALA A 299 18.00 -25.85 15.16
C ALA A 299 19.24 -25.01 15.49
N PHE A 300 19.85 -25.25 16.65
CA PHE A 300 21.12 -24.61 17.02
C PHE A 300 22.25 -24.98 16.05
N GLU A 301 22.38 -26.26 15.68
CA GLU A 301 23.41 -26.70 14.73
C GLU A 301 23.26 -26.02 13.36
N GLU A 302 22.03 -25.92 12.85
CA GLU A 302 21.71 -25.26 11.59
C GLU A 302 22.00 -23.75 11.63
N ILE A 303 21.59 -23.07 12.71
CA ILE A 303 21.86 -21.62 12.90
C ILE A 303 23.38 -21.38 12.95
N GLU A 304 24.11 -22.15 13.75
CA GLU A 304 25.57 -22.02 13.84
C GLU A 304 26.24 -22.30 12.49
N GLY A 305 25.77 -23.32 11.78
CA GLY A 305 26.24 -23.67 10.44
C GLY A 305 26.08 -22.50 9.47
N ALA A 306 24.90 -21.87 9.46
CA ALA A 306 24.61 -20.71 8.63
C ALA A 306 25.48 -19.50 9.00
N ILE A 307 25.63 -19.17 10.29
CA ILE A 307 26.48 -18.08 10.76
C ILE A 307 27.93 -18.28 10.30
N ARG A 308 28.46 -19.49 10.46
CA ARG A 308 29.82 -19.84 9.99
C ARG A 308 29.93 -19.66 8.48
N ASN A 309 28.93 -20.11 7.72
CA ASN A 309 28.91 -20.00 6.26
C ASN A 309 28.85 -18.53 5.78
N ILE A 310 28.02 -17.71 6.43
CA ILE A 310 27.87 -16.27 6.17
C ILE A 310 29.20 -15.55 6.45
N ASN A 311 29.76 -15.70 7.65
CA ASN A 311 31.00 -15.03 8.04
C ASN A 311 32.22 -15.46 7.19
N LYS A 312 32.22 -16.69 6.67
CA LYS A 312 33.29 -17.17 5.78
C LYS A 312 33.22 -16.54 4.39
N ASN A 313 32.03 -16.19 3.92
CA ASN A 313 31.80 -15.81 2.53
C ASN A 313 31.47 -14.34 2.31
N LEU A 314 31.12 -13.62 3.37
CA LEU A 314 30.75 -12.21 3.41
C LEU A 314 31.65 -11.47 4.42
N THR A 315 32.16 -10.30 4.03
CA THR A 315 33.19 -9.58 4.80
C THR A 315 32.65 -8.66 5.88
N GLU A 316 31.36 -8.29 5.85
CA GLU A 316 30.76 -7.28 6.75
C GLU A 316 29.27 -7.56 7.03
N ALA A 317 28.95 -8.72 7.62
CA ALA A 317 27.58 -9.05 8.01
C ALA A 317 27.37 -8.83 9.51
N ASN A 318 26.43 -7.94 9.87
CA ASN A 318 25.90 -7.87 11.24
C ASN A 318 24.76 -8.88 11.37
N ILE A 319 24.92 -9.88 12.25
CA ILE A 319 23.95 -10.96 12.41
C ILE A 319 23.18 -10.74 13.72
N TYR A 320 21.87 -10.64 13.60
CA TYR A 320 20.94 -10.59 14.73
C TYR A 320 20.10 -11.86 14.71
N ILE A 321 20.00 -12.53 15.86
CA ILE A 321 19.21 -13.76 16.03
C ILE A 321 18.10 -13.44 17.00
N THR A 322 16.87 -13.72 16.60
CA THR A 322 15.68 -13.48 17.41
C THR A 322 14.65 -14.56 17.13
N SER A 323 13.72 -14.73 18.06
CA SER A 323 12.53 -15.53 17.91
C SER A 323 11.31 -14.63 18.14
N ASP A 324 10.18 -14.98 17.53
CA ASP A 324 8.90 -14.32 17.73
C ASP A 324 8.22 -14.74 19.05
N HIS A 325 8.42 -15.98 19.50
CA HIS A 325 7.92 -16.51 20.76
C HIS A 325 8.69 -17.76 21.23
N GLY A 326 8.75 -17.96 22.55
CA GLY A 326 9.24 -19.22 23.13
C GLY A 326 8.14 -20.30 23.19
N PHE A 327 8.53 -21.55 23.42
CA PHE A 327 7.61 -22.66 23.70
C PHE A 327 7.70 -23.07 25.19
N ALA A 328 6.59 -23.54 25.77
CA ALA A 328 6.53 -24.04 27.15
C ALA A 328 5.83 -25.42 27.20
N SER A 329 6.42 -26.39 27.91
CA SER A 329 5.77 -27.69 28.17
C SER A 329 4.85 -27.58 29.39
N SER A 330 3.57 -27.94 29.21
CA SER A 330 2.62 -28.06 30.31
C SER A 330 2.73 -29.45 30.95
N MET A 331 3.68 -29.62 31.85
CA MET A 331 3.77 -30.83 32.67
C MET A 331 2.82 -30.67 33.87
N SER A 332 1.65 -31.31 33.82
CA SER A 332 0.79 -31.44 35.00
C SER A 332 1.41 -32.46 35.96
N LEU A 333 2.03 -31.96 37.03
CA LEU A 333 2.39 -32.76 38.21
C LEU A 333 1.09 -33.27 38.85
N ILE A 334 0.75 -34.53 38.60
CA ILE A 334 -0.26 -35.24 39.39
C ILE A 334 0.41 -35.57 40.74
N PHE A 335 0.16 -34.74 41.75
CA PHE A 335 0.32 -35.19 43.13
C PHE A 335 -0.77 -36.23 43.41
N LYS A 336 -0.37 -37.47 43.66
CA LYS A 336 -1.23 -38.47 44.31
C LYS A 336 -1.21 -38.15 45.80
N ASP A 337 -2.35 -37.73 46.33
CA ASP A 337 -2.62 -37.67 47.77
C ASP A 337 -2.56 -39.07 48.42
#